data_AF-A0A959L8N5-F1
#
_entry.id   AF-A0A959L8N5-F1
#
_cell.length_a   1.000
_cell.length_b   1.000
_cell.length_c   1.000
_cell.angle_alpha   90.00
_cell.angle_beta   90.00
_cell.angle_gamma   90.00
#
_symmetry.space_group_name_H-M   'P 1'
#
loop_
_entity.id
_entity.type
_entity.pdbx_description
1 polymer ?
#
loop_
_entity_poly.entity_id
_entity_poly.type
_entity_poly.pdbx_seq_one_letter_code
_entity_poly.pdbx_strand_id
1 'polypeptide(L)'
;MKQENFTLLLKALTGRVAKLSLLPAFMLFASIQLGAQNCPLGCNNNVQISMDNDCEVEVTPEMILEGEGAGCNYIVTVLGPNNIPIPTSPIITGDYIGQTLTVRVSLGNNSCWGSISIEDKLPPV
;
A
#
# COMPACT_ATOMS: atom_id res chain seq x y z
N MET A 1 -83.00 16.79 -10.52
CA MET A 1 -81.68 16.31 -10.05
C MET A 1 -80.94 15.79 -11.27
N LYS A 2 -80.00 16.57 -11.82
CA LYS A 2 -79.26 16.25 -13.06
C LYS A 2 -77.82 15.95 -12.62
N GLN A 3 -77.36 14.73 -12.84
CA GLN A 3 -76.01 14.33 -12.47
C GLN A 3 -75.02 14.97 -13.46
N GLU A 4 -74.28 15.95 -12.99
CA GLU A 4 -73.17 16.56 -13.73
C GLU A 4 -72.00 15.56 -13.78
N ASN A 5 -71.45 15.39 -14.98
CA ASN A 5 -70.43 14.41 -15.33
C ASN A 5 -69.18 14.50 -14.44
N PHE A 6 -69.10 13.61 -13.45
CA PHE A 6 -67.91 13.36 -12.61
C PHE A 6 -66.65 13.04 -13.46
N THR A 7 -66.83 12.64 -14.72
CA THR A 7 -65.79 12.32 -15.69
C THR A 7 -64.97 13.52 -16.16
N LEU A 8 -65.50 14.75 -16.08
CA LEU A 8 -64.78 15.95 -16.52
C LEU A 8 -63.78 16.47 -15.48
N LEU A 9 -64.03 16.22 -14.19
CA LEU A 9 -63.18 16.67 -13.09
C LEU A 9 -61.89 15.85 -12.99
N LEU A 10 -61.93 14.56 -13.33
CA LEU A 10 -60.73 13.70 -13.39
C LEU A 10 -59.75 14.13 -14.50
N LYS A 11 -60.26 14.58 -15.65
CA LYS A 11 -59.41 15.00 -16.79
C LYS A 11 -58.65 16.31 -16.51
N ALA A 12 -59.18 17.17 -15.65
CA ALA A 12 -58.52 18.42 -15.25
C ALA A 12 -57.38 18.19 -14.26
N LEU A 13 -57.44 17.15 -13.43
CA LEU A 13 -56.38 16.78 -12.49
C LEU A 13 -55.19 16.07 -13.17
N THR A 14 -55.38 15.53 -14.37
CA THR A 14 -54.30 14.92 -15.16
C THR A 14 -53.44 15.93 -15.93
N GLY A 15 -53.69 17.23 -15.75
CA GLY A 15 -52.89 18.30 -16.33
C GLY A 15 -51.62 18.58 -15.52
N ARG A 16 -50.45 18.30 -16.12
CA ARG A 16 -49.09 18.68 -15.69
C ARG A 16 -48.39 17.73 -14.71
N VAL A 17 -48.32 16.44 -15.04
CA VAL A 17 -47.07 15.73 -14.75
C VAL A 17 -46.16 16.08 -15.92
N ALA A 18 -45.30 17.11 -15.73
CA ALA A 18 -44.19 17.32 -16.64
C ALA A 18 -43.53 15.95 -16.81
N LYS A 19 -43.27 15.51 -18.05
CA LYS A 19 -42.44 14.34 -18.35
C LYS A 19 -41.00 14.67 -17.94
N LEU A 20 -40.78 15.02 -16.68
CA LEU A 20 -39.48 15.13 -16.09
C LEU A 20 -39.09 13.68 -15.82
N SER A 21 -38.51 13.10 -16.86
CA SER A 21 -37.80 11.83 -16.84
C SER A 21 -37.11 11.68 -15.48
N LEU A 22 -37.57 10.73 -14.66
CA LEU A 22 -36.91 10.36 -13.40
C LEU A 22 -35.58 9.63 -13.64
N LEU A 23 -35.12 9.51 -14.89
CA LEU A 23 -33.90 8.76 -15.23
C LEU A 23 -32.55 9.44 -14.97
N PRO A 24 -32.36 10.78 -14.81
CA PRO A 24 -31.01 11.29 -14.57
C PRO A 24 -30.66 11.39 -13.08
N ALA A 25 -31.61 11.23 -12.16
CA ALA A 25 -31.33 11.34 -10.72
C ALA A 25 -30.70 10.08 -10.10
N PHE A 26 -30.76 8.93 -10.78
CA PHE A 26 -30.14 7.69 -10.31
C PHE A 26 -28.63 7.58 -10.68
N MET A 27 -28.14 8.38 -11.62
CA MET A 27 -26.73 8.38 -12.05
C MET A 27 -25.85 9.42 -11.35
N LEU A 28 -26.25 9.91 -10.17
CA LEU A 28 -25.43 10.79 -9.31
C LEU A 28 -25.03 10.14 -7.98
N PHE A 29 -25.11 8.80 -7.87
CA PHE A 29 -24.27 8.09 -6.91
C PHE A 29 -22.83 8.16 -7.40
N ALA A 30 -22.14 9.24 -7.02
CA ALA A 30 -20.71 9.36 -7.16
C ALA A 30 -20.07 8.09 -6.62
N SER A 31 -19.38 7.34 -7.48
CA SER A 31 -18.51 6.26 -7.08
C SER A 31 -17.39 6.86 -6.24
N ILE A 32 -17.56 6.85 -4.92
CA ILE A 32 -16.47 7.13 -3.99
C ILE A 32 -15.45 6.02 -4.22
N GLN A 33 -14.42 6.30 -5.00
CA GLN A 33 -13.27 5.41 -5.13
C GLN A 33 -12.48 5.51 -3.83
N LEU A 34 -12.87 4.69 -2.84
CA LEU A 34 -11.95 4.28 -1.79
C LEU A 34 -10.85 3.49 -2.50
N GLY A 35 -9.79 4.19 -2.90
CA GLY A 35 -8.59 3.53 -3.42
C GLY A 35 -8.12 2.56 -2.36
N ALA A 36 -8.19 1.26 -2.65
CA ALA A 36 -7.52 0.28 -1.80
C ALA A 36 -6.04 0.64 -1.76
N GLN A 37 -5.51 0.86 -0.56
CA GLN A 37 -4.10 1.14 -0.38
C GLN A 37 -3.31 -0.07 -0.88
N ASN A 38 -2.53 0.10 -1.94
CA ASN A 38 -1.73 -0.96 -2.51
C ASN A 38 -0.41 -1.05 -1.73
N CYS A 39 -0.27 -2.07 -0.88
CA CYS A 39 0.95 -2.35 -0.14
C CYS A 39 1.58 -3.66 -0.64
N PRO A 40 2.30 -3.63 -1.78
CA PRO A 40 3.07 -4.80 -2.24
C PRO A 40 4.03 -5.29 -1.16
N LEU A 41 4.22 -6.60 -1.08
CA LEU A 41 5.07 -7.26 -0.09
C LEU A 41 5.90 -8.36 -0.79
N GLY A 42 6.47 -8.02 -1.95
CA GLY A 42 7.51 -8.82 -2.61
C GLY A 42 8.87 -8.27 -2.19
N CYS A 43 9.83 -9.15 -1.89
CA CYS A 43 11.19 -8.78 -1.51
C CYS A 43 12.15 -9.16 -2.64
N ASN A 44 13.15 -8.31 -2.92
CA ASN A 44 14.27 -8.63 -3.80
C ASN A 44 15.06 -9.83 -3.26
N ASN A 45 15.60 -10.66 -4.17
CA ASN A 45 16.34 -11.85 -3.78
C ASN A 45 17.67 -11.54 -3.07
N ASN A 46 18.54 -10.73 -3.68
CA ASN A 46 19.80 -10.30 -3.08
C ASN A 46 20.10 -8.84 -3.42
N VAL A 47 20.29 -8.01 -2.41
CA VAL A 47 20.61 -6.58 -2.54
C VAL A 47 22.03 -6.36 -2.03
N GLN A 48 22.87 -5.71 -2.83
CA GLN A 48 24.23 -5.35 -2.40
C GLN A 48 24.17 -4.02 -1.64
N ILE A 49 24.58 -4.03 -0.37
CA ILE A 49 24.66 -2.84 0.47
C ILE A 49 26.13 -2.47 0.63
N SER A 50 26.47 -1.24 0.23
CA SER A 50 27.79 -0.65 0.50
C SER A 50 27.74 0.06 1.84
N MET A 51 28.77 -0.12 2.67
CA MET A 51 28.95 0.66 3.89
C MET A 51 29.12 2.14 3.60
N ASP A 52 28.70 2.98 4.54
CA ASP A 52 28.95 4.42 4.54
C ASP A 52 30.20 4.77 5.37
N ASN A 53 30.52 6.07 5.44
CA ASN A 53 31.72 6.54 6.15
C ASN A 53 31.66 6.36 7.67
N ASP A 54 30.48 6.12 8.23
CA ASP A 54 30.28 5.90 9.66
C ASP A 54 30.27 4.39 10.00
N CYS A 55 30.50 3.52 9.00
CA CYS A 55 30.43 2.07 9.11
C CYS A 55 29.07 1.58 9.66
N GLU A 56 27.99 2.29 9.35
CA GLU A 56 26.62 1.95 9.74
C GLU A 56 25.63 2.21 8.60
N VAL A 57 24.76 1.25 8.28
CA VAL A 57 23.71 1.45 7.28
C VAL A 57 22.37 0.96 7.80
N GLU A 58 21.37 1.84 7.81
CA GLU A 58 19.99 1.44 8.08
C GLU A 58 19.37 0.76 6.85
N VAL A 59 18.90 -0.48 7.02
CA VAL A 59 18.14 -1.17 5.97
C VAL A 59 16.71 -0.69 5.95
N THR A 60 16.30 -0.07 4.84
CA THR A 60 14.97 0.49 4.66
C THR A 60 14.04 -0.42 3.84
N PRO A 61 12.71 -0.23 3.90
CA PRO A 61 11.77 -0.97 3.05
C PRO A 61 12.07 -0.80 1.55
N GLU A 62 12.40 0.41 1.11
CA GLU A 62 12.72 0.74 -0.29
C GLU A 62 13.88 -0.10 -0.83
N MET A 63 14.90 -0.34 0.01
CA MET A 63 16.05 -1.15 -0.39
C MET A 63 15.69 -2.62 -0.66
N ILE A 64 14.69 -3.15 0.05
CA ILE A 64 14.43 -4.59 0.10
C ILE A 64 13.20 -5.00 -0.70
N LEU A 65 12.17 -4.15 -0.77
CA LEU A 65 10.94 -4.46 -1.48
C LEU A 65 11.12 -4.34 -3.01
N GLU A 66 10.43 -5.17 -3.78
CA GLU A 66 10.34 -5.04 -5.25
C GLU A 66 9.50 -3.83 -5.69
N GLY A 67 8.74 -3.28 -4.75
CA GLY A 67 8.01 -2.02 -4.87
C GLY A 67 7.39 -1.68 -3.53
N GLU A 68 7.25 -0.39 -3.24
CA GLU A 68 6.63 0.10 -2.00
C GLU A 68 5.31 0.81 -2.25
N GLY A 69 4.39 0.68 -1.30
CA GLY A 69 3.13 1.42 -1.29
C GLY A 69 3.21 2.65 -0.40
N ALA A 70 2.65 3.77 -0.86
CA ALA A 70 2.56 4.99 -0.06
C ALA A 70 1.70 4.79 1.20
N GLY A 71 2.24 5.17 2.36
CA GLY A 71 1.55 5.09 3.66
C GLY A 71 1.46 3.69 4.27
N CYS A 72 2.17 2.71 3.73
CA CYS A 72 2.19 1.34 4.24
C CYS A 72 3.21 1.24 5.40
N ASN A 73 2.82 0.59 6.50
CA ASN A 73 3.67 0.46 7.68
C ASN A 73 4.51 -0.83 7.63
N TYR A 74 5.56 -0.82 6.81
CA TYR A 74 6.50 -1.93 6.71
C TYR A 74 7.46 -1.95 7.91
N ILE A 75 7.75 -3.15 8.42
CA ILE A 75 8.72 -3.37 9.49
C ILE A 75 9.86 -4.19 8.94
N VAL A 76 11.06 -3.61 8.91
CA VAL A 76 12.29 -4.30 8.49
C VAL A 76 12.95 -4.97 9.70
N THR A 77 13.35 -6.21 9.54
CA THR A 77 14.18 -6.94 10.51
C THR A 77 15.33 -7.61 9.80
N VAL A 78 16.56 -7.25 10.16
CA VAL A 78 17.77 -7.92 9.69
C VAL A 78 18.07 -9.10 10.61
N LEU A 79 18.22 -10.28 10.04
CA LEU A 79 18.36 -11.54 10.74
C LEU A 79 19.78 -12.08 10.57
N GLY A 80 20.40 -12.43 11.69
CA GLY A 80 21.65 -13.17 11.75
C GLY A 80 21.42 -14.69 11.76
N PRO A 81 22.37 -15.46 12.33
CA PRO A 81 22.27 -16.90 12.42
C PRO A 81 20.97 -17.39 13.06
N ASN A 82 20.44 -18.51 12.57
CA ASN A 82 19.22 -19.14 13.07
C ASN A 82 17.96 -18.25 13.02
N ASN A 83 17.91 -17.28 12.09
CA ASN A 83 16.79 -16.34 11.94
C ASN A 83 16.54 -15.46 13.18
N ILE A 84 17.58 -15.22 13.99
CA ILE A 84 17.51 -14.34 15.16
C ILE A 84 17.84 -12.92 14.69
N PRO A 85 17.06 -11.89 15.06
CA PRO A 85 17.41 -10.50 14.75
C PRO A 85 18.80 -10.15 15.26
N ILE A 86 19.59 -9.47 14.42
CA ILE A 86 20.85 -8.91 14.89
C ILE A 86 20.58 -7.83 15.95
N PRO A 87 21.49 -7.61 16.92
CA PRO A 87 21.23 -6.66 18.02
C PRO A 87 20.94 -5.22 17.56
N THR A 88 21.49 -4.83 16.42
CA THR A 88 21.39 -3.48 15.85
C THR A 88 20.27 -3.33 14.82
N SER A 89 19.50 -4.39 14.52
CA SER A 89 18.48 -4.38 13.47
C SER A 89 17.51 -3.18 13.62
N PRO A 90 17.21 -2.44 12.54
CA PRO A 90 17.56 -2.71 11.14
C PRO A 90 18.91 -2.13 10.67
N ILE A 91 19.73 -1.63 11.59
CA ILE A 91 21.06 -1.06 11.30
C ILE A 91 22.09 -2.18 11.21
N ILE A 92 22.90 -2.12 10.17
CA ILE A 92 24.04 -2.99 9.93
C ILE A 92 25.32 -2.22 10.23
N THR A 93 26.20 -2.80 11.04
CA THR A 93 27.52 -2.25 11.35
C THR A 93 28.62 -2.91 10.49
N GLY A 94 29.82 -2.33 10.52
CA GLY A 94 31.01 -2.89 9.84
C GLY A 94 31.35 -4.34 10.20
N ASP A 95 30.88 -4.86 11.34
CA ASP A 95 31.09 -6.26 11.76
C ASP A 95 30.48 -7.28 10.78
N TYR A 96 29.54 -6.84 9.93
CA TYR A 96 28.85 -7.67 8.97
C TYR A 96 29.44 -7.61 7.55
N ILE A 97 30.51 -6.84 7.31
CA ILE A 97 31.17 -6.76 6.00
C ILE A 97 31.60 -8.16 5.52
N GLY A 98 31.31 -8.47 4.26
CA GLY A 98 31.60 -9.77 3.63
C GLY A 98 30.59 -10.87 3.98
N GLN A 99 29.58 -10.59 4.80
CA GLN A 99 28.52 -11.53 5.13
C GLN A 99 27.31 -11.33 4.22
N THR A 100 26.48 -12.37 4.13
CA THR A 100 25.13 -12.28 3.57
C THR A 100 24.13 -12.54 4.68
N LEU A 101 23.24 -11.57 4.93
CA LEU A 101 22.22 -11.65 5.97
C LEU A 101 20.83 -11.78 5.34
N THR A 102 19.92 -12.40 6.08
CA THR A 102 18.51 -12.47 5.67
C THR A 102 17.79 -11.23 6.16
N VAL A 103 16.95 -10.64 5.34
CA VAL A 103 16.06 -9.55 5.75
C VAL A 103 14.62 -9.99 5.66
N ARG A 104 13.87 -9.80 6.74
CA ARG A 104 12.42 -9.98 6.77
C ARG A 104 11.76 -8.62 6.74
N VAL A 105 10.84 -8.41 5.80
CA VAL A 105 9.95 -7.25 5.80
C VAL A 105 8.55 -7.72 6.14
N SER A 106 7.98 -7.18 7.21
CA SER A 106 6.66 -7.55 7.71
C SER A 106 5.64 -6.43 7.45
N LEU A 107 4.41 -6.83 7.08
CA LEU A 107 3.25 -5.94 6.99
C LEU A 107 2.04 -6.66 7.57
N GLY A 108 1.58 -6.22 8.75
CA GLY A 108 0.56 -6.94 9.52
C GLY A 108 1.02 -8.35 9.85
N ASN A 109 0.24 -9.35 9.40
CA ASN A 109 0.53 -10.77 9.65
C ASN A 109 1.33 -11.44 8.53
N ASN A 110 1.63 -10.70 7.46
CA ASN A 110 2.37 -11.22 6.31
C ASN A 110 3.82 -10.77 6.37
N SER A 111 4.70 -11.50 5.71
CA SER A 111 6.09 -11.12 5.55
C SER A 111 6.63 -11.60 4.21
N CYS A 112 7.64 -10.91 3.71
CA CYS A 112 8.54 -11.42 2.69
C CYS A 112 9.96 -11.51 3.23
N TRP A 113 10.78 -12.27 2.51
CA TRP A 113 12.18 -12.49 2.85
C TRP A 113 13.05 -12.19 1.64
N GLY A 114 14.10 -11.41 1.86
CA GLY A 114 15.19 -11.19 0.92
C GLY A 114 16.53 -11.48 1.58
N SER A 115 17.60 -11.29 0.83
CA SER A 115 18.97 -11.31 1.35
C SER A 115 19.71 -10.04 0.99
N ILE A 116 20.72 -9.72 1.79
CA ILE A 116 21.60 -8.58 1.57
C ILE A 116 23.05 -9.06 1.64
N SER A 117 23.89 -8.61 0.70
CA SER A 117 25.34 -8.80 0.74
C SER A 117 25.99 -7.49 1.16
N ILE A 118 26.74 -7.52 2.25
CA ILE A 118 27.36 -6.32 2.83
C ILE A 118 28.79 -6.20 2.31
N GLU A 119 29.11 -5.06 1.71
CA GLU A 119 30.42 -4.79 1.09
C GLU A 119 30.98 -3.45 1.57
N ASP A 120 32.30 -3.37 1.69
CA ASP A 120 33.00 -2.10 1.78
C ASP A 120 33.44 -1.67 0.37
N LYS A 121 32.97 -0.51 -0.08
CA LYS A 121 33.35 0.11 -1.36
C LYS A 121 33.97 1.49 -1.18
N LEU A 122 34.38 1.85 0.03
CA LEU A 122 35.03 3.12 0.29
C LEU A 122 36.51 3.07 -0.16
N PRO A 123 37.10 4.23 -0.53
CA PRO A 123 38.53 4.30 -0.79
C PRO A 123 39.34 4.00 0.50
N PRO A 124 40.57 3.46 0.37
CA PRO A 124 41.46 3.30 1.52
C PRO A 124 41.70 4.65 2.22
N VAL A 125 41.73 4.61 3.56
CA VAL A 125 42.08 5.76 4.43
C VAL A 125 43.55 5.75 4.83
#